data_AF-A0A4Q9GTV0-F1
#
_entry.id   AF-A0A4Q9GTV0-F1
#
_cell.length_a   1.000
_cell.length_b   1.000
_cell.length_c   1.000
_cell.angle_alpha   90.00
_cell.angle_beta   90.00
_cell.angle_gamma   90.00
#
_symmetry.space_group_name_H-M   'P 1'
#
loop_
_entity.id
_entity.type
_entity.pdbx_description
1 polymer ?
#
loop_
_entity_poly.entity_id
_entity_poly.type
_entity_poly.pdbx_seq_one_letter_code
_entity_poly.pdbx_strand_id
1 'polypeptide(L)'
;MSEPTRRDRTRPAELLLISAGLAIFIALIVLMSTRQWELALIFGGVAFIVVLVVLAMLVLAIRPDGAEKLDLDEQDRGSGH
;
A
#
# COMPACT_ATOMS: atom_id res chain seq x y z
N MET A 1 17.13 21.68 2.01
CA MET A 1 16.49 20.52 1.34
C MET A 1 16.54 19.38 2.34
N SER A 2 15.47 19.21 3.12
CA SER A 2 15.43 18.20 4.19
C SER A 2 15.44 16.81 3.57
N GLU A 3 16.46 16.04 3.91
CA GLU A 3 16.67 14.68 3.47
C GLU A 3 15.45 13.82 3.82
N PRO A 4 14.95 12.95 2.92
CA PRO A 4 13.83 12.07 3.26
C PRO A 4 14.25 11.17 4.42
N THR A 5 13.61 11.36 5.58
CA THR A 5 13.81 10.52 6.76
C THR A 5 13.56 9.06 6.37
N ARG A 6 14.50 8.18 6.69
CA ARG A 6 14.54 6.77 6.26
C ARG A 6 13.21 6.00 6.41
N ARG A 7 12.36 6.43 7.34
CA ARG A 7 11.00 5.93 7.59
C ARG A 7 10.03 6.11 6.41
N ASP A 8 10.15 7.17 5.62
CA ASP A 8 9.27 7.38 4.46
C ASP A 8 9.59 6.43 3.30
N ARG A 9 10.84 5.92 3.25
CA ARG A 9 11.27 4.94 2.25
C ARG A 9 10.86 3.51 2.60
N THR A 10 10.55 3.21 3.86
CA THR A 10 10.13 1.87 4.30
C THR A 10 8.61 1.65 4.24
N ARG A 11 7.79 2.72 4.28
CA ARG A 11 6.32 2.64 4.11
C ARG A 11 5.87 1.88 2.86
N PRO A 12 6.49 2.05 1.67
CA PRO A 12 6.14 1.26 0.50
C PRO A 12 6.44 -0.23 0.67
N ALA A 13 7.52 -0.58 1.38
CA ALA A 13 7.92 -1.97 1.60
C ALA A 13 6.95 -2.70 2.55
N GLU A 14 6.43 -2.02 3.57
CA GLU A 14 5.41 -2.59 4.46
C GLU A 14 4.12 -2.94 3.71
N LEU A 15 3.66 -2.07 2.80
CA LEU A 15 2.46 -2.34 1.98
C LEU A 15 2.65 -3.57 1.10
N LEU A 16 3.83 -3.69 0.47
CA LEU A 16 4.20 -4.87 -0.34
C LEU A 16 4.25 -6.15 0.50
N LEU A 17 4.75 -6.08 1.73
CA LEU A 17 4.83 -7.22 2.63
C LEU A 17 3.43 -7.70 3.05
N ILE A 18 2.56 -6.77 3.44
CA ILE A 18 1.19 -7.07 3.87
C ILE A 18 0.39 -7.66 2.71
N SER A 19 0.46 -7.06 1.52
CA SER A 19 -0.23 -7.57 0.35
C SER A 19 0.29 -8.95 -0.06
N ALA A 20 1.60 -9.20 0.06
CA ALA A 20 2.19 -10.50 -0.24
C ALA A 20 1.69 -11.58 0.73
N GLY A 21 1.61 -11.26 2.03
CA GLY A 21 1.05 -12.17 3.03
C GLY A 21 -0.42 -12.54 2.73
N LEU A 22 -1.25 -11.55 2.40
CA LEU A 22 -2.65 -11.78 2.04
C LEU A 22 -2.79 -12.59 0.75
N ALA A 23 -1.97 -12.32 -0.26
CA ALA A 23 -1.99 -13.09 -1.50
C ALA A 23 -1.57 -14.54 -1.31
N ILE A 24 -0.53 -14.79 -0.50
CA ILE A 24 -0.09 -16.15 -0.17
C ILE A 24 -1.23 -16.89 0.54
N PHE A 25 -1.91 -16.23 1.49
CA PHE A 25 -3.05 -16.82 2.17
C PHE A 25 -4.17 -17.23 1.21
N ILE A 26 -4.52 -16.36 0.26
CA ILE A 26 -5.54 -16.66 -0.77
C ILE A 26 -5.06 -17.77 -1.70
N ALA A 27 -3.81 -17.74 -2.15
CA ALA A 27 -3.23 -18.78 -3.00
C ALA A 27 -3.26 -20.16 -2.31
N LEU A 28 -2.99 -20.21 -1.00
CA LEU A 28 -3.09 -21.43 -0.20
C LEU A 28 -4.53 -21.94 -0.09
N ILE A 29 -5.51 -21.05 0.09
CA ILE A 29 -6.94 -21.43 0.07
C ILE A 29 -7.32 -22.05 -1.27
N VAL A 30 -6.95 -21.40 -2.38
CA VAL A 30 -7.23 -21.89 -3.74
C VAL A 30 -6.54 -23.23 -3.98
N LEU A 31 -5.27 -23.36 -3.57
CA LEU A 31 -4.52 -24.60 -3.70
C LEU A 31 -5.13 -25.74 -2.89
N MET A 32 -5.54 -25.49 -1.65
CA MET A 32 -6.18 -26.51 -0.81
C MET A 32 -7.56 -26.90 -1.32
N SER A 33 -8.30 -25.94 -1.89
CA SER A 33 -9.65 -26.17 -2.42
C SER A 33 -9.65 -26.90 -3.77
N THR A 34 -8.74 -26.52 -4.68
CA THR A 34 -8.71 -27.05 -6.06
C THR A 34 -7.70 -28.17 -6.26
N ARG A 35 -6.65 -28.24 -5.43
CA ARG A 35 -5.45 -29.09 -5.62
C ARG A 35 -4.78 -28.93 -6.98
N GLN A 36 -4.98 -27.78 -7.65
CA GLN A 36 -4.40 -27.46 -8.94
C GLN A 36 -3.43 -26.27 -8.81
N TRP A 37 -2.15 -26.52 -9.08
CA TRP A 37 -1.09 -25.52 -8.93
C TRP A 37 -1.23 -24.34 -9.91
N GLU A 38 -1.68 -24.61 -11.14
CA GLU A 38 -1.89 -23.58 -12.17
C GLU A 38 -2.98 -22.59 -11.75
N LEU A 39 -4.13 -23.08 -11.29
CA LEU A 39 -5.21 -22.25 -10.78
C LEU A 39 -4.76 -21.46 -9.54
N ALA A 40 -4.05 -22.10 -8.61
CA ALA A 40 -3.56 -21.43 -7.41
C ALA A 40 -2.63 -20.24 -7.72
N LEU A 41 -1.72 -20.38 -8.69
CA LEU A 41 -0.83 -19.31 -9.11
C LEU A 41 -1.57 -18.16 -9.80
N ILE A 42 -2.51 -18.47 -10.70
CA ILE A 42 -3.28 -17.45 -11.42
C ILE A 42 -4.14 -16.65 -10.43
N PHE A 43 -4.95 -17.33 -9.61
CA PHE A 43 -5.82 -16.66 -8.64
C PHE A 43 -5.02 -15.97 -7.54
N GLY A 44 -3.93 -16.58 -7.07
CA GLY A 44 -3.02 -15.95 -6.11
C GLY A 44 -2.40 -14.66 -6.65
N GLY A 45 -1.96 -14.67 -7.91
CA GLY A 45 -1.42 -13.49 -8.59
C GLY A 45 -2.47 -12.39 -8.79
N VAL A 46 -3.68 -12.73 -9.23
CA VAL A 46 -4.79 -11.77 -9.37
C VAL A 46 -5.14 -11.17 -8.00
N ALA A 47 -5.28 -12.00 -6.98
CA ALA A 47 -5.58 -11.55 -5.62
C ALA A 47 -4.51 -10.60 -5.05
N PHE A 48 -3.22 -10.90 -5.30
CA PHE A 48 -2.12 -10.02 -4.93
C PHE A 48 -2.26 -8.62 -5.52
N ILE A 49 -2.55 -8.54 -6.82
CA ILE A 49 -2.72 -7.26 -7.52
C ILE A 49 -3.92 -6.51 -6.96
N VAL A 50 -5.06 -7.19 -6.76
CA VAL A 50 -6.27 -6.57 -6.21
C VAL A 50 -6.01 -5.99 -4.82
N VAL A 51 -5.38 -6.76 -3.93
CA VAL A 51 -5.04 -6.29 -2.57
C VAL A 51 -4.08 -5.11 -2.62
N LEU A 52 -3.04 -5.17 -3.47
CA LEU A 52 -2.12 -4.05 -3.66
C LEU A 52 -2.82 -2.77 -4.09
N VAL A 53 -3.70 -2.87 -5.09
CA VAL A 53 -4.45 -1.71 -5.60
C VAL A 53 -5.37 -1.14 -4.54
N VAL A 54 -6.08 -2.00 -3.80
CA VAL A 54 -6.97 -1.56 -2.70
C VAL A 54 -6.16 -0.85 -1.62
N LEU A 55 -5.06 -1.45 -1.14
CA LEU A 55 -4.22 -0.82 -0.12
C LEU A 55 -3.61 0.49 -0.62
N ALA A 56 -3.16 0.54 -1.87
CA ALA A 56 -2.63 1.77 -2.47
C ALA A 56 -3.70 2.88 -2.53
N MET A 57 -4.93 2.54 -2.94
CA MET A 57 -6.04 3.48 -2.95
C MET A 57 -6.42 3.95 -1.55
N LEU A 58 -6.40 3.07 -0.54
CA LEU A 58 -6.62 3.47 0.86
C LEU A 58 -5.55 4.43 1.34
N VAL A 59 -4.28 4.21 1.00
CA VAL A 59 -3.20 5.14 1.33
C VAL A 59 -3.39 6.48 0.61
N LEU A 60 -3.78 6.47 -0.66
CA LEU A 60 -4.05 7.69 -1.42
C LEU A 60 -5.21 8.49 -0.84
N ALA A 61 -6.27 7.82 -0.39
CA ALA A 61 -7.44 8.45 0.20
C ALA A 61 -7.15 9.16 1.54
N ILE A 62 -6.13 8.72 2.29
CA ILE A 62 -5.78 9.28 3.60
C ILE A 62 -4.69 10.34 3.49
N ARG A 63 -3.90 10.37 2.41
CA ARG A 63 -2.81 11.35 2.26
C ARG A 63 -3.37 12.70 1.80
N PRO A 64 -2.97 13.81 2.45
CA PRO A 64 -3.34 15.14 1.99
C PRO A 64 -2.76 15.41 0.61
N ASP A 65 -3.59 16.06 -0.21
CA ASP A 65 -3.29 16.54 -1.56
C ASP A 65 -2.08 17.52 -1.51
N GLY A 66 -1.33 17.65 -2.60
CA GLY A 66 -0.24 18.62 -2.71
C GLY A 66 -0.68 20.08 -2.47
N ALA A 67 -1.90 20.45 -2.84
CA ALA A 67 -2.50 21.75 -2.54
C ALA A 67 -2.80 21.90 -1.04
N GLU A 68 -3.40 20.88 -0.41
CA GLU A 68 -3.68 20.87 1.03
C GLU A 68 -2.38 20.95 1.85
N LYS A 69 -1.30 20.28 1.40
CA LYS A 69 0.02 20.41 2.01
C LYS A 69 0.57 21.83 1.93
N LEU A 70 0.35 22.53 0.81
CA LEU A 70 0.85 23.89 0.61
C LEU A 70 0.14 24.85 1.58
N ASP A 71 -1.18 24.72 1.70
CA ASP A 71 -2.02 25.50 2.63
C ASP A 71 -1.60 25.27 4.09
N LEU A 72 -1.34 24.02 4.48
CA LEU A 72 -0.85 23.67 5.82
C LEU A 72 0.53 24.29 6.11
N ASP A 73 1.44 24.27 5.13
CA ASP A 73 2.79 24.83 5.22
C ASP A 73 2.75 26.38 5.34
N GLU A 74 1.75 27.01 4.75
CA GLU A 74 1.54 28.47 4.80
C GLU A 74 0.90 28.89 6.14
N GLN A 75 0.00 28.08 6.69
CA GLN A 75 -0.55 28.27 8.05
C GLN A 75 0.52 28.07 9.15
N ASP A 76 1.38 27.07 9.02
CA ASP A 76 2.47 26.80 9.98
C ASP A 76 3.47 27.98 10.03
N ARG A 77 3.79 28.56 8.87
CA ARG A 77 4.62 29.78 8.77
C ARG A 77 3.91 31.03 9.31
N GLY A 78 2.59 31.13 9.14
CA GLY A 78 1.80 32.28 9.60
C GLY A 78 1.47 32.30 11.09
N SER A 79 1.56 31.15 11.77
CA SER A 79 1.22 31.00 13.21
C SER A 79 2.40 31.23 14.16
N GLY A 80 3.59 31.52 13.65
CA GLY A 80 4.82 31.77 14.41
C GLY A 80 5.07 33.21 14.88
N HIS A 81 4.04 34.04 15.03
CA HIS A 81 4.12 35.41 15.55
C HIS A 81 3.31 35.60 16.83
#